data_AF-A0A2P2K4B0-F1
#
_entry.id   AF-A0A2P2K4B0-F1
#
_cell.length_a   1.000
_cell.length_b   1.000
_cell.length_c   1.000
_cell.angle_alpha   90.00
_cell.angle_beta   90.00
_cell.angle_gamma   90.00
#
_symmetry.space_group_name_H-M   'P 1'
#
loop_
_entity.id
_entity.type
_entity.pdbx_description
1 polymer ?
#
loop_
_entity_poly.entity_id
_entity_poly.type
_entity_poly.pdbx_seq_one_letter_code
_entity_poly.pdbx_strand_id
1 'polypeptide(L)' 'MKPSGGGKPSGELLQLIERDFGSFEKFLEEFKAAAATQFGSGWAWLVCK' A
#
# COMPACT_ATOMS: atom_id res chain seq x y z
N MET A 1 -5.40 2.24 -13.11
CA MET A 1 -5.00 0.83 -13.32
C MET A 1 -4.54 0.65 -14.75
N LYS A 2 -3.61 -0.27 -15.04
CA LYS A 2 -3.15 -0.61 -16.41
C LYS A 2 -3.20 -2.13 -16.64
N PRO A 3 -3.39 -2.60 -17.89
CA PRO A 3 -3.22 -4.03 -18.22
C PRO A 3 -1.82 -4.51 -17.80
N SER A 4 -1.75 -5.69 -17.18
CA SER A 4 -0.52 -6.28 -16.62
C SER A 4 0.21 -5.36 -15.62
N GLY A 5 -0.54 -4.52 -14.89
CA GLY A 5 -0.04 -3.77 -13.74
C GLY A 5 -0.02 -4.62 -12.45
N GLY A 6 0.35 -3.98 -11.34
CA GLY A 6 0.55 -4.67 -10.06
C GLY A 6 1.96 -5.25 -9.93
N GLY A 7 2.13 -6.16 -8.98
CA GLY A 7 3.45 -6.65 -8.56
C GLY A 7 4.09 -5.76 -7.49
N LYS A 8 5.31 -6.12 -7.09
CA LYS A 8 6.08 -5.36 -6.09
C LYS A 8 6.59 -4.06 -6.75
N PRO A 9 6.42 -2.89 -6.11
CA PRO A 9 7.04 -1.65 -6.58
C PRO A 9 8.56 -1.78 -6.56
N SER A 10 9.25 -0.91 -7.30
CA SER A 10 10.71 -0.88 -7.36
C SER A 10 11.24 0.50 -7.03
N GLY A 11 12.56 0.58 -6.79
CA GLY A 11 13.26 1.84 -6.53
C GLY A 11 12.89 2.49 -5.19
N GLU A 12 12.87 3.81 -5.18
CA GLU A 12 12.68 4.63 -3.97
C GLU A 12 11.35 4.33 -3.27
N LEU A 13 10.26 4.11 -4.03
CA LEU A 13 8.97 3.77 -3.44
C LEU A 13 9.03 2.50 -2.60
N LEU A 14 9.72 1.47 -3.09
CA LEU A 14 9.88 0.23 -2.32
C LEU A 14 10.71 0.47 -1.06
N GLN A 15 11.78 1.25 -1.16
CA GLN A 15 12.64 1.58 -0.03
C GLN A 15 11.87 2.35 1.05
N LEU A 16 11.04 3.32 0.67
CA LEU A 16 10.19 4.07 1.59
C LEU A 16 9.14 3.15 2.25
N ILE A 17 8.53 2.25 1.48
CA ILE A 17 7.58 1.26 2.01
C ILE A 17 8.27 0.33 3.03
N GLU A 18 9.43 -0.23 2.68
CA GLU A 18 10.16 -1.13 3.58
C GLU A 18 10.70 -0.38 4.81
N ARG A 19 11.07 0.90 4.68
CA ARG A 19 11.47 1.77 5.81
C ARG A 19 10.31 2.01 6.78
N ASP A 20 9.13 2.37 6.28
CA ASP A 20 8.01 2.83 7.10
C ASP A 20 7.12 1.69 7.60
N PHE A 21 6.98 0.62 6.81
CA PHE A 21 6.12 -0.53 7.11
C PHE A 21 6.90 -1.81 7.44
N GLY A 22 8.22 -1.83 7.28
CA GLY A 22 9.11 -2.97 7.55
C GLY A 22 9.22 -3.95 6.39
N SER A 23 8.14 -4.21 5.65
CA SER A 23 8.17 -4.97 4.40
C SER A 23 7.00 -4.60 3.49
N PHE A 24 7.13 -4.92 2.19
CA PHE A 24 6.03 -4.73 1.24
C PHE A 24 4.81 -5.59 1.57
N GLU A 25 5.02 -6.81 2.06
CA GLU A 25 3.96 -7.73 2.46
C GLU A 25 3.18 -7.18 3.66
N LYS A 26 3.88 -6.61 4.65
CA LYS A 26 3.27 -5.98 5.81
C LYS A 26 2.49 -4.71 5.42
N PHE A 27 3.03 -3.89 4.52
CA PHE A 27 2.29 -2.79 3.92
C PHE A 27 0.99 -3.27 3.25
N LEU A 28 1.03 -4.34 2.45
CA LEU A 28 -0.16 -4.87 1.80
C LEU A 28 -1.21 -5.36 2.80
N GLU A 29 -0.78 -5.97 3.90
CA GLU A 29 -1.67 -6.41 4.99
C GLU A 29 -2.37 -5.21 5.63
N GLU A 30 -1.60 -4.20 6.06
CA GLU A 30 -2.14 -3.00 6.71
C GLU A 30 -3.03 -2.18 5.77
N PHE A 31 -2.63 -2.02 4.50
CA PHE A 31 -3.41 -1.28 3.51
C PHE A 31 -4.75 -1.97 3.21
N LYS A 32 -4.76 -3.30 3.08
CA LYS A 32 -6.00 -4.09 2.93
C LYS A 32 -6.87 -3.97 4.17
N ALA A 33 -6.29 -4.03 5.36
CA ALA A 33 -7.03 -3.88 6.61
C ALA A 33 -7.67 -2.49 6.70
N ALA A 34 -6.96 -1.42 6.37
CA ALA A 34 -7.51 -0.06 6.35
C ALA A 34 -8.67 0.08 5.35
N ALA A 35 -8.51 -0.46 4.14
CA ALA A 35 -9.57 -0.44 3.13
C ALA A 35 -10.80 -1.28 3.54
N ALA A 36 -10.60 -2.43 4.18
CA ALA A 36 -11.68 -3.34 4.57
C ALA A 36 -12.43 -2.88 5.84
N THR A 37 -11.74 -2.20 6.75
CA THR A 37 -12.32 -1.72 8.01
C THR A 37 -12.97 -0.33 7.89
N GLN A 38 -12.81 0.36 6.76
CA GLN A 38 -13.59 1.54 6.44
C GLN A 38 -15.08 1.21 6.36
N PHE A 39 -15.86 1.72 7.33
CA PHE A 39 -17.30 1.53 7.34
C PHE A 39 -17.99 2.55 6.42
N GLY A 40 -18.97 2.07 5.64
CA GLY A 40 -19.66 2.89 4.64
C GLY A 40 -18.77 3.26 3.46
N SER A 41 -19.13 4.34 2.75
CA SER A 41 -18.36 4.80 1.60
C SER A 41 -17.11 5.56 2.05
N GLY A 42 -15.95 5.16 1.53
CA GLY A 42 -14.68 5.81 1.82
C GLY A 42 -13.54 5.28 0.96
N TRP A 43 -12.31 5.70 1.28
CA TRP A 43 -11.11 5.39 0.51
C TRP A 43 -9.93 5.12 1.43
N ALA A 44 -9.04 4.21 1.02
CA ALA A 44 -7.72 4.05 1.61
C ALA A 44 -6.66 4.61 0.65
N TRP A 45 -5.71 5.36 1.19
CA TRP A 45 -4.65 6.03 0.42
C TRP A 45 -3.28 5.74 1.03
N LEU A 46 -2.28 5.56 0.17
CA LEU A 46 -0.87 5.61 0.56
C LEU A 46 -0.38 7.04 0.33
N VAL A 47 0.15 7.69 1.36
CA VAL A 47 0.59 9.09 1.32
C VAL A 47 2.01 9.21 1.89
N CYS A 48 2.78 10.17 1.40
CA CYS A 48 4.10 10.55 1.92
C CYS A 48 4.05 11.99 2.43
N LYS A 49 4.83 12.31 3.47
CA LYS A 49 5.08 13.70 3.87
C LYS A 49 6.11 14.34 2.96
#